data_AF-V4LYL8-F1
#
_entry.id   AF-V4LYL8-F1
#
_cell.length_a   1.000
_cell.length_b   1.000
_cell.length_c   1.000
_cell.angle_alpha   90.00
_cell.angle_beta   90.00
_cell.angle_gamma   90.00
#
_symmetry.space_group_name_H-M   'P 1'
#
loop_
_entity.id
_entity.type
_entity.pdbx_description
1 polymer ?
#
loop_
_entity_poly.entity_id
_entity_poly.type
_entity_poly.pdbx_seq_one_letter_code
_entity_poly.pdbx_strand_id
1 'polypeptide(L)'
;MNFRGLLAIVIIVVAAFAGLYLAFTYRQPQRVPGGLTNASAAAQNSTVLGYAEKVLAEARELYENAVETNKGYLVSVDNFSEELILNSTFINGSVMAVGHRLYKYVVLQLYYQPENFSYTPQEVQVDGVKAVLLPRPENVTYTGGQEYRYLVTYEGRTYNVTLFFIGPMLSSYYVWASTQQVGNLYVVQVWASKELGCGGCGSVLWLVLVNDTLT
;
A
#
# COMPACT_ATOMS: atom_id res chain seq x y z
N MET A 1 11.41 -19.32 43.71
CA MET A 1 11.81 -18.30 42.71
C MET A 1 11.74 -16.94 43.40
N ASN A 2 12.83 -16.19 43.46
CA ASN A 2 12.95 -14.99 44.32
C ASN A 2 12.19 -13.81 43.69
N PHE A 3 11.36 -13.09 44.46
CA PHE A 3 10.55 -11.96 43.97
C PHE A 3 11.38 -10.90 43.21
N ARG A 4 12.61 -10.68 43.68
CA ARG A 4 13.60 -9.80 43.02
C ARG A 4 14.01 -10.28 41.62
N GLY A 5 14.14 -11.59 41.42
CA GLY A 5 14.43 -12.18 40.11
C GLY A 5 13.24 -12.11 39.16
N LEU A 6 12.02 -12.27 39.68
CA LEU A 6 10.80 -12.14 38.89
C LEU A 6 10.57 -10.68 38.44
N LEU A 7 10.81 -9.72 39.33
CA LEU A 7 10.75 -8.29 39.02
C LEU A 7 11.78 -7.90 37.95
N ALA A 8 13.02 -8.41 38.06
CA ALA A 8 14.06 -8.16 37.07
C ALA A 8 13.70 -8.71 35.68
N ILE A 9 13.12 -9.92 35.61
CA ILE A 9 12.65 -10.51 34.36
C ILE A 9 11.52 -9.65 33.76
N VAL A 10 10.55 -9.20 34.56
CA VAL A 10 9.46 -8.34 34.09
C VAL A 10 10.01 -7.01 33.55
N ILE A 11 10.97 -6.39 34.23
CA ILE A 11 11.58 -5.14 33.76
C ILE A 11 12.32 -5.36 32.43
N ILE A 12 13.08 -6.45 32.28
CA ILE A 12 13.78 -6.78 31.03
C ILE A 12 12.79 -7.01 29.90
N VAL A 13 11.69 -7.74 30.16
CA VAL A 13 10.64 -7.98 29.16
C VAL A 13 9.96 -6.67 28.77
N VAL A 14 9.58 -5.83 29.73
CA VAL A 14 8.96 -4.52 29.47
C VAL A 14 9.92 -3.59 28.71
N ALA A 15 11.21 -3.56 29.07
CA ALA A 15 12.22 -2.76 28.37
C ALA A 15 12.48 -3.28 26.95
N ALA A 16 12.48 -4.59 26.73
CA ALA A 16 12.59 -5.20 25.40
C ALA A 16 11.36 -4.88 24.54
N PHE A 17 10.15 -4.98 25.11
CA PHE A 17 8.91 -4.59 24.43
C PHE A 17 8.84 -3.09 24.15
N ALA A 18 9.27 -2.24 25.08
CA ALA A 18 9.34 -0.78 24.87
C ALA A 18 10.41 -0.41 23.83
N GLY A 19 11.55 -1.09 23.84
CA GLY A 19 12.61 -0.93 22.84
C GLY A 19 12.16 -1.37 21.44
N LEU A 20 11.46 -2.51 21.34
CA LEU A 20 10.81 -2.92 20.09
C LEU A 20 9.76 -1.91 19.66
N TYR A 21 8.86 -1.50 20.56
CA TYR A 21 7.79 -0.55 20.27
C TYR A 21 8.35 0.80 19.78
N LEU A 22 9.41 1.29 20.41
CA LEU A 22 10.12 2.49 19.97
C LEU A 22 10.82 2.29 18.63
N ALA A 23 11.50 1.17 18.38
CA ALA A 23 12.10 0.89 17.08
C ALA A 23 11.05 0.81 15.95
N PHE A 24 9.87 0.26 16.24
CA PHE A 24 8.73 0.19 15.32
C PHE A 24 8.03 1.53 15.10
N THR A 25 7.96 2.41 16.10
CA THR A 25 7.33 3.74 15.97
C THR A 25 8.29 4.79 15.42
N TYR A 26 9.58 4.74 15.74
CA TYR A 26 10.59 5.69 15.24
C TYR A 26 11.05 5.41 13.81
N ARG A 27 10.92 4.17 13.33
CA ARG A 27 11.10 3.78 11.91
C ARG A 27 9.77 3.49 11.20
N GLN A 28 8.66 4.06 11.67
CA GLN A 28 7.63 4.41 10.71
C GLN A 28 8.27 5.33 9.67
N PRO A 29 7.85 5.32 8.40
CA PRO A 29 8.26 6.36 7.48
C PRO A 29 7.95 7.68 8.18
N GLN A 30 9.00 8.40 8.60
CA GLN A 30 8.83 9.74 9.10
C GLN A 30 8.13 10.46 7.96
N ARG A 31 6.87 10.81 8.19
CA ARG A 31 6.26 11.90 7.45
C ARG A 31 7.24 13.05 7.62
N VAL A 32 7.99 13.35 6.57
CA VAL A 32 8.41 14.71 6.35
C VAL A 32 7.09 15.47 6.22
N PRO A 33 6.74 16.40 7.14
CA PRO A 33 5.70 17.38 6.88
C PRO A 33 6.31 18.30 5.81
N GLY A 34 6.24 17.87 4.55
CA GLY A 34 6.92 18.48 3.42
C GLY A 34 5.98 18.52 2.24
N GLY A 35 5.16 19.57 2.20
CA GLY A 35 4.30 19.89 1.08
C GLY A 35 3.02 19.07 1.03
N LEU A 36 1.97 19.57 1.69
CA LEU A 36 0.67 19.63 1.02
C LEU A 36 0.92 20.41 -0.28
N THR A 37 1.30 19.72 -1.34
CA THR A 37 1.00 20.26 -2.66
C THR A 37 -0.52 20.26 -2.69
N ASN A 38 -1.11 21.45 -2.55
CA ASN A 38 -2.44 21.73 -3.05
C ASN A 38 -2.39 21.52 -4.57
N ALA A 39 -2.22 20.28 -5.01
CA ALA A 39 -2.43 19.87 -6.38
C ALA A 39 -3.94 19.82 -6.54
N SER A 40 -4.50 21.00 -6.80
CA SER A 40 -5.81 21.20 -7.39
C SER A 40 -6.06 20.11 -8.44
N ALA A 41 -7.01 19.20 -8.20
CA ALA A 41 -7.59 18.28 -9.19
C ALA A 41 -6.60 17.75 -10.27
N ALA A 42 -5.41 17.33 -9.86
CA ALA A 42 -4.36 16.99 -10.82
C ALA A 42 -4.58 15.57 -11.35
N ALA A 43 -4.63 15.44 -12.68
CA ALA A 43 -4.39 14.17 -13.35
C ALA A 43 -3.06 13.58 -12.86
N GLN A 44 -2.92 12.25 -12.90
CA GLN A 44 -1.64 11.62 -12.57
C GLN A 44 -0.54 12.17 -13.49
N ASN A 45 0.55 12.64 -12.88
CA ASN A 45 1.71 13.12 -13.63
C ASN A 45 2.69 11.98 -13.94
N SER A 46 3.59 12.20 -14.89
CA SER A 46 4.59 11.22 -15.33
C SER A 46 5.50 10.74 -14.20
N THR A 47 5.77 11.60 -13.21
CA THR A 47 6.59 11.23 -12.05
C THR A 47 5.90 10.17 -11.19
N VAL A 48 4.62 10.35 -10.86
CA VAL A 48 3.83 9.37 -10.10
C VAL A 48 3.80 8.03 -10.83
N LEU A 49 3.57 8.07 -12.14
CA LEU A 49 3.54 6.87 -12.97
C LEU A 49 4.90 6.13 -12.96
N GLY A 50 6.00 6.85 -13.18
CA GLY A 50 7.33 6.24 -13.17
C GLY A 50 7.71 5.60 -11.83
N TYR A 51 7.25 6.16 -10.70
CA TYR A 51 7.44 5.51 -9.40
C TYR A 51 6.49 4.33 -9.17
N ALA A 52 5.24 4.39 -9.65
CA ALA A 52 4.33 3.24 -9.58
C ALA A 52 4.88 2.04 -10.37
N GLU A 53 5.46 2.29 -11.54
CA GLU A 53 6.19 1.29 -12.34
C GLU A 53 7.35 0.66 -11.56
N LYS A 54 8.16 1.49 -10.89
CA LYS A 54 9.27 1.00 -10.05
C LYS A 54 8.77 0.11 -8.90
N VAL A 55 7.67 0.46 -8.24
CA VAL A 55 7.09 -0.38 -7.16
C VAL A 55 6.63 -1.74 -7.70
N LEU A 56 5.95 -1.78 -8.84
CA LEU A 56 5.51 -3.05 -9.44
C LEU A 56 6.68 -3.89 -9.95
N ALA A 57 7.70 -3.25 -10.53
CA ALA A 57 8.92 -3.95 -10.96
C ALA A 57 9.66 -4.55 -9.75
N GLU A 58 9.79 -3.81 -8.65
CA GLU A 58 10.39 -4.31 -7.41
C GLU A 58 9.57 -5.46 -6.80
N ALA A 59 8.23 -5.34 -6.79
CA ALA A 59 7.36 -6.41 -6.33
C ALA A 59 7.51 -7.68 -7.18
N ARG A 60 7.65 -7.53 -8.50
CA ARG A 60 7.88 -8.66 -9.43
C ARG A 60 9.21 -9.35 -9.16
N GLU A 61 10.30 -8.59 -9.07
CA GLU A 61 11.65 -9.11 -8.78
C GLU A 61 11.65 -9.91 -7.46
N LEU A 62 11.03 -9.35 -6.42
CA LEU A 62 10.95 -9.98 -5.10
C LEU A 62 10.07 -11.23 -5.11
N TYR A 63 8.95 -11.21 -5.83
CA TYR A 63 8.07 -12.36 -6.01
C TYR A 63 8.82 -13.51 -6.68
N GLU A 64 9.41 -13.26 -7.84
CA GLU A 64 10.10 -14.28 -8.65
C GLU A 64 11.28 -14.89 -7.87
N ASN A 65 12.09 -14.04 -7.23
CA ASN A 65 13.21 -14.51 -6.41
C ASN A 65 12.74 -15.34 -5.21
N ALA A 66 11.67 -14.93 -4.52
CA ALA A 66 11.13 -15.70 -3.41
C ALA A 66 10.61 -17.07 -3.87
N VAL A 67 9.97 -17.16 -5.03
CA VAL A 67 9.52 -18.44 -5.61
C VAL A 67 10.72 -19.31 -6.01
N GLU A 68 11.69 -18.76 -6.74
CA GLU A 68 12.87 -19.49 -7.20
C GLU A 68 13.73 -20.03 -6.04
N THR A 69 13.86 -19.26 -4.97
CA THR A 69 14.64 -19.65 -3.78
C THR A 69 13.86 -20.49 -2.77
N ASN A 70 12.68 -20.99 -3.13
CA ASN A 70 11.80 -21.79 -2.27
C ASN A 70 11.41 -21.06 -0.96
N LYS A 71 11.24 -19.74 -1.06
CA LYS A 71 10.79 -18.81 -0.01
C LYS A 71 9.40 -18.25 -0.29
N GLY A 72 8.58 -18.95 -1.08
CA GLY A 72 7.21 -18.53 -1.41
C GLY A 72 6.32 -18.29 -0.19
N TYR A 73 6.64 -18.89 0.98
CA TYR A 73 5.96 -18.60 2.24
C TYR A 73 6.15 -17.17 2.77
N LEU A 74 7.11 -16.41 2.21
CA LEU A 74 7.34 -14.98 2.48
C LEU A 74 6.65 -14.07 1.47
N VAL A 75 5.76 -14.63 0.64
CA VAL A 75 4.90 -13.93 -0.29
C VAL A 75 3.45 -14.21 0.10
N SER A 76 2.62 -13.17 0.13
CA SER A 76 1.17 -13.30 0.35
C SER A 76 0.45 -12.47 -0.68
N VAL A 77 0.03 -13.11 -1.77
CA VAL A 77 -0.70 -12.48 -2.89
C VAL A 77 -1.92 -13.31 -3.25
N ASP A 78 -3.03 -12.65 -3.59
CA ASP A 78 -4.16 -13.33 -4.25
C ASP A 78 -3.95 -13.44 -5.76
N ASN A 79 -4.76 -14.26 -6.42
CA ASN A 79 -4.61 -14.56 -7.85
C ASN A 79 -4.62 -13.31 -8.74
N PHE A 80 -5.46 -12.31 -8.43
CA PHE A 80 -5.53 -11.09 -9.25
C PHE A 80 -4.32 -10.20 -9.00
N SER A 81 -3.91 -10.06 -7.73
CA SER A 81 -2.70 -9.33 -7.36
C SER A 81 -1.44 -9.97 -7.94
N GLU A 82 -1.37 -11.30 -7.99
CA GLU A 82 -0.30 -12.04 -8.67
C GLU A 82 -0.27 -11.70 -10.17
N GLU A 83 -1.40 -11.80 -10.87
CA GLU A 83 -1.48 -11.43 -12.29
C GLU A 83 -1.09 -9.97 -12.52
N LEU A 84 -1.47 -9.07 -11.61
CA LEU A 84 -1.08 -7.67 -11.66
C LEU A 84 0.43 -7.47 -11.48
N ILE A 85 1.05 -8.13 -10.51
CA ILE A 85 2.49 -7.99 -10.27
C ILE A 85 3.29 -8.55 -11.46
N LEU A 86 2.90 -9.72 -11.97
CA LEU A 86 3.62 -10.42 -13.02
C LEU A 86 3.36 -9.84 -14.42
N ASN A 87 2.13 -9.43 -14.71
CA ASN A 87 1.66 -9.19 -16.08
C ASN A 87 0.95 -7.85 -16.26
N SER A 88 1.27 -6.84 -15.45
CA SER A 88 0.77 -5.48 -15.69
C SER A 88 1.76 -4.56 -16.40
N THR A 89 1.19 -3.63 -17.16
CA THR A 89 1.89 -2.54 -17.84
C THR A 89 1.00 -1.31 -17.84
N PHE A 90 1.51 -0.20 -17.33
CA PHE A 90 0.85 1.09 -17.52
C PHE A 90 1.02 1.53 -18.98
N ILE A 91 -0.08 1.81 -19.66
CA ILE A 91 -0.06 2.21 -21.08
C ILE A 91 0.10 3.73 -21.20
N ASN A 92 -0.60 4.47 -20.34
CA ASN A 92 -0.57 5.92 -20.27
C ASN A 92 -1.02 6.38 -18.87
N GLY A 93 -1.27 7.68 -18.68
CA GLY A 93 -1.66 8.24 -17.37
C GLY A 93 -3.06 7.85 -16.85
N SER A 94 -3.84 7.04 -17.58
CA SER A 94 -5.19 6.60 -17.16
C SER A 94 -5.52 5.14 -17.41
N VAL A 95 -4.77 4.44 -18.28
CA VAL A 95 -5.03 3.04 -18.66
C VAL A 95 -3.85 2.15 -18.32
N MET A 96 -4.15 0.99 -17.74
CA MET A 96 -3.23 -0.09 -17.45
C MET A 96 -3.74 -1.39 -18.07
N ALA A 97 -2.85 -2.17 -18.66
CA ALA A 97 -3.11 -3.57 -18.98
C ALA A 97 -2.76 -4.43 -17.76
N VAL A 98 -3.60 -5.43 -17.47
CA VAL A 98 -3.30 -6.54 -16.55
C VAL A 98 -3.66 -7.83 -17.27
N GLY A 99 -2.65 -8.63 -17.60
CA GLY A 99 -2.81 -9.78 -18.48
C GLY A 99 -3.36 -9.36 -19.85
N HIS A 100 -4.50 -9.92 -20.23
CA HIS A 100 -5.18 -9.62 -21.51
C HIS A 100 -6.31 -8.59 -21.38
N ARG A 101 -6.44 -7.93 -20.22
CA ARG A 101 -7.53 -7.00 -19.94
C ARG A 101 -6.99 -5.58 -19.73
N LEU A 102 -7.79 -4.61 -20.15
CA LEU A 102 -7.51 -3.19 -19.96
C LEU A 102 -8.37 -2.65 -18.83
N TYR A 103 -7.76 -1.83 -17.99
CA TYR A 103 -8.40 -1.17 -16.88
C TYR A 103 -8.09 0.32 -16.92
N LYS A 104 -9.10 1.14 -16.65
CA LYS A 104 -8.86 2.51 -16.18
C LYS A 104 -8.29 2.41 -14.77
N TYR A 105 -7.35 3.27 -14.41
CA TYR A 105 -6.73 3.20 -13.10
C TYR A 105 -6.57 4.56 -12.41
N VAL A 106 -6.59 4.53 -11.08
CA VAL A 106 -6.29 5.66 -10.21
C VAL A 106 -5.31 5.22 -9.12
N VAL A 107 -4.18 5.92 -8.99
CA VAL A 107 -3.26 5.77 -7.85
C VAL A 107 -3.84 6.51 -6.64
N LEU A 108 -4.20 5.76 -5.60
CA LEU A 108 -4.71 6.32 -4.35
C LEU A 108 -3.58 6.71 -3.38
N GLN A 109 -2.53 5.89 -3.37
CA GLN A 109 -1.37 6.07 -2.51
C GLN A 109 -0.16 5.40 -3.17
N LEU A 110 0.98 6.07 -3.11
CA LEU A 110 2.26 5.57 -3.58
C LEU A 110 3.36 6.05 -2.64
N TYR A 111 4.16 5.11 -2.16
CA TYR A 111 5.39 5.39 -1.46
C TYR A 111 6.49 4.54 -2.09
N TYR A 112 7.55 5.18 -2.59
CA TYR A 112 8.71 4.48 -3.12
C TYR A 112 9.88 4.72 -2.18
N GLN A 113 10.22 3.68 -1.41
CA GLN A 113 11.16 3.78 -0.30
C GLN A 113 12.57 4.21 -0.74
N PRO A 114 13.15 3.68 -1.84
CA PRO A 114 14.54 3.97 -2.20
C PRO A 114 14.85 5.46 -2.43
N GLU A 115 13.86 6.23 -2.89
CA GLU A 115 13.99 7.68 -3.15
C GLU A 115 13.14 8.52 -2.18
N ASN A 116 12.54 7.88 -1.17
CA ASN A 116 11.61 8.50 -0.22
C ASN A 116 10.51 9.33 -0.88
N PHE A 117 10.05 8.90 -2.06
CA PHE A 117 9.01 9.58 -2.81
C PHE A 117 7.64 9.18 -2.25
N SER A 118 6.77 10.16 -2.02
CA SER A 118 5.43 9.94 -1.50
C SER A 118 4.39 10.71 -2.30
N TYR A 119 3.29 10.03 -2.59
CA TYR A 119 2.11 10.58 -3.24
C TYR A 119 0.88 10.03 -2.53
N THR A 120 0.09 10.91 -1.92
CA THR A 120 -1.17 10.56 -1.23
C THR A 120 -2.13 11.74 -1.41
N PRO A 121 -2.76 11.86 -2.59
CA PRO A 121 -3.64 12.97 -2.89
C PRO A 121 -4.89 12.96 -1.99
N GLN A 122 -5.37 14.14 -1.60
CA GLN A 122 -6.66 14.25 -0.93
C GLN A 122 -7.81 14.00 -1.90
N GLU A 123 -7.64 14.41 -3.16
CA GLU A 123 -8.56 14.17 -4.26
C GLU A 123 -7.75 13.94 -5.54
N VAL A 124 -8.16 12.97 -6.34
CA VAL A 124 -7.59 12.67 -7.66
C VAL A 124 -8.70 12.31 -8.62
N GLN A 125 -8.62 12.79 -9.86
CA GLN A 125 -9.57 12.47 -10.90
C GLN A 125 -8.85 12.18 -12.21
N VAL A 126 -9.09 10.99 -12.75
CA VAL A 126 -8.48 10.52 -14.00
C VAL A 126 -9.53 9.76 -14.79
N ASP A 127 -9.76 10.18 -16.03
CA ASP A 127 -10.59 9.46 -17.01
C ASP A 127 -11.97 9.02 -16.47
N GLY A 128 -12.67 9.97 -15.83
CA GLY A 128 -14.00 9.75 -15.25
C GLY A 128 -14.02 9.04 -13.89
N VAL A 129 -12.89 8.50 -13.42
CA VAL A 129 -12.74 7.94 -12.07
C VAL A 129 -12.26 9.04 -11.13
N LYS A 130 -13.09 9.40 -10.15
CA LYS A 130 -12.74 10.37 -9.09
C LYS A 130 -12.58 9.63 -7.77
N ALA A 131 -11.49 9.83 -7.06
CA ALA A 131 -11.28 9.31 -5.70
C ALA A 131 -11.01 10.46 -4.73
N VAL A 132 -11.71 10.46 -3.60
CA VAL A 132 -11.56 11.47 -2.54
C VAL A 132 -11.26 10.76 -1.22
N LEU A 133 -10.14 11.11 -0.60
CA LEU A 133 -9.79 10.65 0.74
C LEU A 133 -10.71 11.36 1.76
N LEU A 134 -11.37 10.56 2.58
CA LEU A 134 -12.21 11.05 3.67
C LEU A 134 -11.37 11.37 4.92
N PRO A 135 -11.78 12.37 5.71
CA PRO A 135 -11.17 12.63 7.01
C PRO A 135 -11.23 11.39 7.90
N ARG A 136 -10.18 11.20 8.70
CA ARG A 136 -10.23 10.18 9.74
C ARG A 136 -11.24 10.55 10.82
N PRO A 137 -11.99 9.57 11.35
CA PRO A 137 -12.77 9.80 12.57
C PRO A 137 -11.83 10.21 13.71
N GLU A 138 -12.11 11.34 14.36
CA GLU A 138 -11.26 11.89 15.43
C GLU A 138 -11.26 11.02 16.70
N ASN A 139 -12.28 10.16 16.87
CA ASN A 139 -12.54 9.41 18.10
C ASN A 139 -12.17 7.92 18.03
N VAL A 140 -11.40 7.49 17.03
CA VAL A 140 -11.02 6.07 16.87
C VAL A 140 -9.51 5.92 17.00
N THR A 141 -9.07 5.16 18.02
CA THR A 141 -7.69 4.74 18.18
C THR A 141 -7.51 3.37 17.52
N TYR A 142 -6.68 3.29 16.48
CA TYR A 142 -6.36 2.03 15.82
C TYR A 142 -5.09 1.43 16.46
N THR A 143 -5.23 0.29 17.11
CA THR A 143 -4.14 -0.38 17.85
C THR A 143 -3.26 -1.28 17.00
N GLY A 144 -3.52 -1.43 15.70
CA GLY A 144 -2.76 -2.36 14.84
C GLY A 144 -2.43 -1.87 13.44
N GLY A 145 -3.08 -0.83 12.94
CA GLY A 145 -2.86 -0.36 11.58
C GLY A 145 -3.59 0.95 11.30
N GLN A 146 -3.25 1.55 10.17
CA GLN A 146 -3.76 2.86 9.79
C GLN A 146 -4.88 2.70 8.75
N GLU A 147 -6.10 3.13 9.09
CA GLU A 147 -7.24 3.11 8.18
C GLU A 147 -7.23 4.32 7.24
N TYR A 148 -7.59 4.06 5.98
CA TYR A 148 -7.83 5.05 4.95
C TYR A 148 -9.17 4.78 4.29
N ARG A 149 -10.00 5.81 4.20
CA ARG A 149 -11.35 5.72 3.65
C ARG A 149 -11.43 6.62 2.43
N TYR A 150 -11.84 6.08 1.29
CA TYR A 150 -12.00 6.80 0.05
C TYR A 150 -13.45 6.73 -0.44
N LEU A 151 -13.95 7.83 -0.97
CA LEU A 151 -15.12 7.82 -1.84
C LEU A 151 -14.63 7.79 -3.28
N VAL A 152 -14.92 6.70 -3.98
CA VAL A 152 -14.58 6.54 -5.39
C VAL A 152 -15.85 6.69 -6.21
N THR A 153 -15.87 7.58 -7.18
CA THR A 153 -17.02 7.82 -8.07
C THR A 153 -16.63 7.52 -9.52
N TYR A 154 -17.45 6.75 -10.20
CA TYR A 154 -17.30 6.41 -11.61
C TYR A 154 -18.70 6.15 -12.20
N GLU A 155 -18.97 6.71 -13.38
CA GLU A 155 -20.27 6.62 -14.08
C GLU A 155 -21.49 6.96 -13.21
N GLY A 156 -21.36 8.01 -12.37
CA GLY A 156 -22.43 8.45 -11.48
C GLY A 156 -22.70 7.53 -10.29
N ARG A 157 -21.95 6.42 -10.13
CA ARG A 157 -21.99 5.55 -8.95
C ARG A 157 -20.85 5.90 -8.01
N THR A 158 -21.15 5.92 -6.71
CA THR A 158 -20.18 6.18 -5.65
C THR A 158 -19.99 4.93 -4.79
N TYR A 159 -18.72 4.59 -4.54
CA TYR A 159 -18.27 3.42 -3.80
C TYR A 159 -17.48 3.89 -2.57
N ASN A 160 -17.76 3.29 -1.42
CA ASN A 160 -16.99 3.51 -0.19
C ASN A 160 -15.90 2.44 -0.10
N VAL A 161 -14.65 2.87 -0.19
CA VAL A 161 -13.47 2.00 -0.20
C VAL A 161 -12.71 2.22 1.10
N THR A 162 -12.45 1.14 1.83
CA THR A 162 -11.63 1.17 3.05
C THR A 162 -10.37 0.34 2.82
N LEU A 163 -9.22 0.91 3.17
CA LEU A 163 -7.90 0.31 3.04
C LEU A 163 -7.18 0.40 4.38
N PHE A 164 -6.42 -0.63 4.71
CA PHE A 164 -5.64 -0.68 5.94
C PHE A 164 -4.16 -0.78 5.61
N PHE A 165 -3.35 -0.02 6.33
CA PHE A 165 -1.90 -0.19 6.36
C PHE A 165 -1.50 -0.78 7.72
N ILE A 166 -1.16 -2.07 7.73
CA ILE A 166 -0.80 -2.81 8.96
C ILE A 166 0.69 -3.15 8.89
N GLY A 167 1.55 -2.19 9.24
CA GLY A 167 3.01 -2.30 9.13
C GLY A 167 3.60 -3.62 9.67
N PRO A 168 3.24 -4.08 10.88
CA PRO A 168 3.74 -5.36 11.41
C PRO A 168 3.37 -6.57 10.54
N MET A 169 2.13 -6.60 10.02
CA MET A 169 1.69 -7.67 9.12
C MET A 169 2.49 -7.64 7.82
N LEU A 170 2.61 -6.46 7.20
CA LEU A 170 3.32 -6.26 5.93
C LEU A 170 4.82 -6.60 6.05
N SER A 171 5.44 -6.29 7.18
CA SER A 171 6.85 -6.58 7.43
C SER A 171 7.22 -8.06 7.50
N SER A 172 6.22 -8.96 7.54
CA SER A 172 6.45 -10.40 7.55
C SER A 172 6.68 -10.97 6.14
N TYR A 173 6.50 -10.16 5.09
CA TYR A 173 6.54 -10.58 3.70
C TYR A 173 7.53 -9.73 2.89
N TYR A 174 8.19 -10.35 1.91
CA TYR A 174 8.88 -9.60 0.85
C TYR A 174 7.87 -8.92 -0.07
N VAL A 175 6.79 -9.63 -0.37
CA VAL A 175 5.67 -9.11 -1.17
C VAL A 175 4.37 -9.46 -0.47
N TRP A 176 3.58 -8.43 -0.17
CA TRP A 176 2.20 -8.61 0.22
C TRP A 176 1.33 -7.82 -0.75
N ALA A 177 0.34 -8.49 -1.35
CA ALA A 177 -0.64 -7.81 -2.16
C ALA A 177 -2.02 -8.40 -1.99
N SER A 178 -3.03 -7.54 -2.06
CA SER A 178 -4.42 -7.94 -1.95
C SER A 178 -5.31 -7.11 -2.85
N THR A 179 -6.32 -7.75 -3.39
CA THR A 179 -7.36 -7.20 -4.23
C THR A 179 -8.70 -7.35 -3.51
N GLN A 180 -9.42 -6.25 -3.34
CA GLN A 180 -10.82 -6.27 -2.95
C GLN A 180 -11.70 -5.80 -4.10
N GLN A 181 -12.80 -6.50 -4.36
CA GLN A 181 -13.80 -6.05 -5.32
C GLN A 181 -14.90 -5.26 -4.59
N VAL A 182 -15.12 -4.02 -5.02
CA VAL A 182 -16.17 -3.13 -4.48
C VAL A 182 -17.06 -2.69 -5.63
N GLY A 183 -18.14 -3.44 -5.85
CA GLY A 183 -18.98 -3.28 -7.04
C GLY A 183 -18.18 -3.53 -8.33
N ASN A 184 -18.03 -2.49 -9.15
CA ASN A 184 -17.28 -2.57 -10.42
C ASN A 184 -15.80 -2.19 -10.28
N LEU A 185 -15.33 -1.90 -9.06
CA LEU A 185 -13.96 -1.52 -8.78
C LEU A 185 -13.16 -2.72 -8.28
N TYR A 186 -11.93 -2.87 -8.76
CA TYR A 186 -10.90 -3.67 -8.09
C TYR A 186 -9.97 -2.71 -7.37
N VAL A 187 -9.92 -2.79 -6.04
CA VAL A 187 -9.01 -1.98 -5.24
C VAL A 187 -7.86 -2.85 -4.81
N VAL A 188 -6.65 -2.49 -5.26
CA VAL A 188 -5.44 -3.29 -5.09
C VAL A 188 -4.51 -2.57 -4.13
N GLN A 189 -3.93 -3.32 -3.19
CA GLN A 189 -2.83 -2.88 -2.35
C GLN A 189 -1.62 -3.75 -2.66
N VAL A 190 -0.48 -3.11 -2.92
CA VAL A 190 0.82 -3.77 -3.09
C VAL A 190 1.78 -3.19 -2.07
N TRP A 191 2.51 -4.09 -1.40
CA TRP A 191 3.65 -3.82 -0.54
C TRP A 191 4.82 -4.65 -1.01
N ALA A 192 5.99 -4.02 -1.16
CA ALA A 192 7.23 -4.67 -1.55
C ALA A 192 8.36 -4.19 -0.64
N SER A 193 9.14 -5.12 -0.07
CA SER A 193 10.32 -4.77 0.72
C SER A 193 11.40 -5.83 0.61
N LYS A 194 12.65 -5.38 0.52
CA LYS A 194 13.84 -6.24 0.59
C LYS A 194 14.18 -6.64 2.04
N GLU A 195 13.60 -5.97 3.03
CA GLU A 195 13.88 -6.16 4.45
C GLU A 195 12.66 -6.70 5.20
N LEU A 196 12.82 -7.85 5.86
CA LEU A 196 11.80 -8.39 6.76
C LEU A 196 11.88 -7.75 8.15
N GLY A 197 10.75 -7.71 8.85
CA GLY A 197 10.64 -7.18 10.20
C GLY A 197 10.65 -5.65 10.29
N CYS A 198 10.73 -4.93 9.17
CA CYS A 198 10.60 -3.48 9.12
C CYS A 198 9.30 -3.04 8.43
N GLY A 199 8.29 -2.65 9.22
CA GLY A 199 6.99 -2.21 8.71
C GLY A 199 6.98 -0.86 7.97
N GLY A 200 8.10 -0.14 7.96
CA GLY A 200 8.27 1.15 7.28
C GLY A 200 9.32 1.16 6.17
N CYS A 201 9.97 0.03 5.88
CA CYS A 201 11.07 -0.06 4.93
C CYS A 201 10.64 -0.57 3.54
N GLY A 202 9.34 -0.67 3.28
CA GLY A 202 8.81 -1.12 2.00
C GLY A 202 8.19 -0.01 1.19
N SER A 203 8.12 -0.28 -0.11
CA SER A 203 7.37 0.49 -1.08
C SER A 203 5.87 0.11 -1.04
N VAL A 204 4.99 1.08 -1.22
CA VAL A 204 3.52 0.93 -1.21
C VAL A 204 2.97 1.40 -2.55
N LEU A 205 2.05 0.65 -3.14
CA LEU A 205 1.23 1.11 -4.25
C LEU A 205 -0.22 0.68 -4.06
N TRP A 206 -1.13 1.65 -4.00
CA TRP A 206 -2.57 1.41 -3.92
C TRP A 206 -3.25 1.92 -5.19
N LEU A 207 -4.04 1.06 -5.81
CA LEU A 207 -4.71 1.32 -7.08
C LEU A 207 -6.21 1.08 -6.94
N VAL A 208 -7.00 1.89 -7.64
CA VAL A 208 -8.34 1.50 -8.10
C VAL A 208 -8.23 1.15 -9.56
N LEU A 209 -8.77 0.01 -9.95
CA LEU A 209 -8.92 -0.42 -11.33
C LEU A 209 -10.40 -0.53 -11.66
N VAL A 210 -10.77 -0.04 -12.83
CA VAL A 210 -12.13 -0.12 -13.36
C VAL A 210 -12.08 -0.85 -14.68
N ASN A 211 -12.87 -1.92 -14.79
CA ASN A 211 -12.98 -2.66 -16.02
C ASN A 211 -13.98 -1.96 -16.95
N ASP A 212 -13.47 -1.36 -18.04
CA ASP A 212 -14.26 -0.58 -19.01
C ASP A 212 -14.97 -1.48 -20.05
N THR A 213 -14.86 -2.82 -19.95
CA THR A 213 -15.44 -3.76 -20.94
C THR A 213 -16.96 -3.98 -20.82
N LEU A 214 -17.72 -3.02 -20.28
CA LEU A 214 -19.18 -3.01 -20.30
C LEU A 214 -19.71 -1.89 -21.22
N THR A 215 -19.42 -2.02 -22.51
CA THR A 215 -20.24 -1.43 -23.59
C THR A 215 -20.41 -2.43 -24.71
#